data_AF-A0A8B4BYP3-F1
#
_entry.id   AF-A0A8B4BYP3-F1
#
_cell.length_a   1.000
_cell.length_b   1.000
_cell.length_c   1.000
_cell.angle_alpha   90.00
_cell.angle_beta   90.00
_cell.angle_gamma   90.00
#
_symmetry.space_group_name_H-M   'P 1'
#
loop_
_entity.id
_entity.type
_entity.pdbx_description
1 polymer ?
#
loop_
_entity_poly.entity_id
_entity_poly.type
_entity_poly.pdbx_seq_one_letter_code
_entity_poly.pdbx_strand_id
1 'polypeptide(L)'
;MKATKTLICLLSLLLLFLSAGAGFHPAFAKEKRMRIIIHDRHTVIPKNEKVENVVVIGNNATVGGYVKTAVIVINGNLNIRKSADIRGSVFVLGGNIKQQPGARVTEHVLSINMNRGNCDVTDSL
;
A
#
# COMPACT_ATOMS: atom_id res chain seq x y z
N MET A 1 -16.52 -64.64 10.86
CA MET A 1 -15.26 -63.96 11.24
C MET A 1 -14.51 -63.27 10.09
N LYS A 2 -14.63 -63.71 8.81
CA LYS A 2 -13.94 -63.05 7.68
C LYS A 2 -14.58 -61.69 7.31
N ALA A 3 -15.92 -61.63 7.23
CA ALA A 3 -16.67 -60.42 6.86
C ALA A 3 -16.51 -59.24 7.86
N THR A 4 -16.43 -59.54 9.16
CA THR A 4 -16.23 -58.53 10.22
C THR A 4 -14.86 -57.85 10.11
N LYS A 5 -13.81 -58.61 9.76
CA LYS A 5 -12.45 -58.06 9.56
C LYS A 5 -12.39 -57.14 8.33
N THR A 6 -13.01 -57.54 7.22
CA THR A 6 -13.12 -56.68 6.02
C THR A 6 -13.94 -55.42 6.27
N LEU A 7 -15.01 -55.50 7.07
CA LEU A 7 -15.82 -54.33 7.43
C LEU A 7 -15.06 -53.34 8.31
N ILE A 8 -14.29 -53.83 9.27
CA ILE A 8 -13.41 -53.00 10.13
C ILE A 8 -12.33 -52.33 9.28
N CYS A 9 -11.71 -53.07 8.35
CA CYS A 9 -10.72 -52.49 7.43
C CYS A 9 -11.32 -51.36 6.58
N LEU A 10 -12.51 -51.55 6.01
CA LEU A 10 -13.19 -50.52 5.22
C LEU A 10 -13.55 -49.29 6.05
N LEU A 11 -14.03 -49.48 7.27
CA LEU A 11 -14.37 -48.38 8.16
C LEU A 11 -13.13 -47.58 8.59
N SER A 12 -12.02 -48.28 8.88
CA SER A 12 -10.75 -47.63 9.20
C SER A 12 -10.18 -46.84 8.03
N LEU A 13 -10.32 -47.35 6.80
CA LEU A 13 -9.86 -46.67 5.59
C LEU A 13 -10.70 -45.41 5.30
N LEU A 14 -12.01 -45.50 5.53
CA LEU A 14 -12.94 -44.37 5.38
C LEU A 14 -12.66 -43.25 6.39
N LEU A 15 -12.40 -43.60 7.66
CA LEU A 15 -12.01 -42.62 8.69
C LEU A 15 -10.68 -41.93 8.36
N LEU A 16 -9.71 -42.69 7.83
CA LEU A 16 -8.43 -42.13 7.38
C LEU A 16 -8.65 -41.10 6.25
N PHE A 17 -9.52 -41.43 5.29
CA PHE A 17 -9.85 -40.56 4.16
C PHE A 17 -10.59 -39.28 4.59
N LEU A 18 -11.49 -39.37 5.58
CA LEU A 18 -12.19 -38.21 6.13
C LEU A 18 -11.22 -37.22 6.83
N SER A 19 -10.19 -37.73 7.50
CA SER A 19 -9.20 -36.90 8.17
C SER A 19 -8.30 -36.12 7.20
N ALA A 20 -8.12 -36.63 5.98
CA ALA A 20 -7.34 -35.96 4.94
C ALA A 20 -8.09 -34.78 4.27
N GLY A 21 -9.43 -34.75 4.36
CA GLY A 21 -10.25 -33.71 3.73
C GLY A 21 -10.27 -32.36 4.46
N ALA A 22 -9.91 -32.32 5.75
CA ALA A 22 -9.91 -31.09 6.55
C ALA A 22 -8.63 -30.24 6.44
N GLY A 23 -7.62 -30.73 5.71
CA GLY A 23 -6.32 -30.06 5.56
C GLY A 23 -6.21 -29.10 4.38
N PHE A 24 -7.14 -29.15 3.42
CA PHE A 24 -7.13 -28.25 2.27
C PHE A 24 -7.95 -27.00 2.56
N HIS A 25 -7.46 -26.16 3.47
CA HIS A 25 -7.85 -24.76 3.42
C HIS A 25 -7.19 -24.16 2.17
N PRO A 26 -7.95 -23.69 1.16
CA PRO A 26 -7.37 -22.81 0.17
C PRO A 26 -6.85 -21.60 0.93
N ALA A 27 -5.53 -21.51 1.09
CA ALA A 27 -4.90 -20.28 1.49
C ALA A 27 -5.11 -19.33 0.32
N PHE A 28 -6.22 -18.59 0.35
CA PHE A 28 -6.37 -17.37 -0.43
C PHE A 28 -5.27 -16.43 0.08
N ALA A 29 -4.07 -16.56 -0.49
CA ALA A 29 -3.07 -15.53 -0.42
C ALA A 29 -3.78 -14.29 -0.95
N LYS A 30 -4.12 -13.37 -0.03
CA LYS A 30 -4.66 -12.06 -0.37
C LYS A 30 -3.56 -11.39 -1.18
N GLU A 31 -3.65 -11.54 -2.50
CA GLU A 31 -2.77 -10.90 -3.46
C GLU A 31 -2.75 -9.43 -3.04
N LYS A 32 -1.60 -8.98 -2.55
CA LYS A 32 -1.41 -7.62 -2.07
C LYS A 32 -1.37 -6.77 -3.33
N ARG A 33 -2.54 -6.54 -3.93
CA ARG A 33 -2.71 -5.79 -5.16
C ARG A 33 -2.13 -4.42 -4.90
N MET A 34 -0.93 -4.24 -5.45
CA MET A 34 -0.18 -3.01 -5.37
C MET A 34 -1.00 -2.00 -6.17
N ARG A 35 -1.70 -1.13 -5.43
CA ARG A 35 -2.70 -0.22 -5.99
C ARG A 35 -2.02 1.07 -6.38
N ILE A 36 -2.09 1.42 -7.67
CA ILE A 36 -1.84 2.77 -8.14
C ILE A 36 -3.12 3.57 -7.88
N ILE A 37 -3.00 4.61 -7.07
CA ILE A 37 -4.12 5.51 -6.77
C ILE A 37 -3.99 6.71 -7.70
N ILE A 38 -4.90 6.81 -8.68
CA ILE A 38 -5.07 7.97 -9.56
C ILE A 38 -6.45 8.53 -9.26
N HIS A 39 -6.52 9.66 -8.55
CA HIS A 39 -7.79 10.28 -8.18
C HIS A 39 -7.77 11.77 -8.49
N ASP A 40 -8.91 12.24 -8.99
CA ASP A 40 -9.30 13.64 -9.21
C ASP A 40 -10.00 14.25 -7.99
N ARG A 41 -9.79 13.64 -6.82
CA ARG A 41 -10.34 14.06 -5.53
C ARG A 41 -9.27 14.01 -4.45
N HIS A 42 -9.54 14.64 -3.32
CA HIS A 42 -8.64 14.60 -2.17
C HIS A 42 -8.32 13.15 -1.77
N THR A 43 -7.04 12.80 -1.82
CA THR A 43 -6.56 11.44 -1.54
C THR A 43 -5.94 11.37 -0.16
N VAL A 44 -6.38 10.43 0.67
CA VAL A 44 -5.83 10.20 2.01
C VAL A 44 -5.34 8.76 2.12
N ILE A 45 -4.05 8.60 2.44
CA ILE A 45 -3.43 7.32 2.74
C ILE A 45 -3.27 7.22 4.27
N PRO A 46 -4.17 6.55 4.99
CA PRO A 46 -4.11 6.45 6.45
C PRO A 46 -2.91 5.61 6.92
N LYS A 47 -2.57 5.74 8.21
CA LYS A 47 -1.39 5.10 8.84
C LYS A 47 -1.24 3.59 8.57
N ASN A 48 -2.36 2.88 8.52
CA ASN A 48 -2.38 1.42 8.40
C ASN A 48 -2.45 0.95 6.93
N GLU A 49 -2.41 1.87 5.97
CA GLU A 49 -2.45 1.56 4.56
C GLU A 49 -1.04 1.50 3.96
N LYS A 50 -0.83 0.55 3.05
CA LYS A 50 0.40 0.41 2.28
C LYS A 50 0.06 0.46 0.79
N VAL A 51 0.67 1.40 0.08
CA VAL A 51 0.49 1.59 -1.36
C VAL A 51 1.83 1.60 -2.07
N GLU A 52 1.81 1.38 -3.38
CA GLU A 52 3.03 1.41 -4.19
C GLU A 52 3.36 2.82 -4.63
N ASN A 53 2.40 3.41 -5.33
CA ASN A 53 2.49 4.67 -6.04
C ASN A 53 1.23 5.47 -5.74
N VAL A 54 1.43 6.75 -5.47
CA VAL A 54 0.35 7.71 -5.27
C VAL A 54 0.49 8.77 -6.35
N VAL A 55 -0.54 8.95 -7.17
CA VAL A 55 -0.58 10.00 -8.19
C VAL A 55 -1.88 10.79 -8.00
N VAL A 56 -1.76 12.07 -7.67
CA VAL A 56 -2.92 12.95 -7.43
C VAL A 56 -2.81 14.16 -8.36
N ILE A 57 -3.89 14.46 -9.08
CA ILE A 57 -3.91 15.54 -10.07
C ILE A 57 -5.06 16.50 -9.75
N GLY A 58 -4.75 17.79 -9.74
CA GLY A 58 -5.70 18.89 -9.46
C GLY A 58 -6.22 18.94 -8.02
N ASN A 59 -5.65 18.13 -7.12
CA ASN A 59 -6.15 17.93 -5.76
C ASN A 59 -5.03 17.75 -4.76
N ASN A 60 -5.37 17.93 -3.48
CA ASN A 60 -4.44 17.72 -2.37
C ASN A 60 -4.31 16.24 -2.01
N ALA A 61 -3.15 15.85 -1.47
CA ALA A 61 -2.89 14.52 -0.94
C ALA A 61 -2.45 14.58 0.52
N THR A 62 -2.92 13.64 1.34
CA THR A 62 -2.43 13.43 2.71
C THR A 62 -1.88 12.03 2.85
N VAL A 63 -0.61 11.89 3.17
CA VAL A 63 0.05 10.60 3.38
C VAL A 63 0.37 10.44 4.85
N GLY A 64 -0.20 9.42 5.48
CA GLY A 64 0.16 8.98 6.83
C GLY A 64 0.59 7.52 6.92
N GLY A 65 0.41 6.75 5.85
CA GLY A 65 0.78 5.33 5.75
C GLY A 65 2.11 5.10 5.05
N TYR A 66 2.25 3.91 4.47
CA TYR A 66 3.46 3.47 3.79
C TYR A 66 3.35 3.62 2.27
N VAL A 67 4.35 4.25 1.65
CA VAL A 67 4.47 4.34 0.18
C VAL A 67 5.80 3.75 -0.25
N LYS A 68 5.75 2.79 -1.17
CA LYS A 68 6.93 2.04 -1.57
C LYS A 68 7.83 2.81 -2.54
N THR A 69 7.24 3.41 -3.58
CA THR A 69 7.97 3.77 -4.80
C THR A 69 7.90 5.25 -5.10
N ALA A 70 6.70 5.86 -5.12
CA ALA A 70 6.61 7.29 -5.44
C ALA A 70 5.33 7.95 -4.91
N VAL A 71 5.44 9.23 -4.60
CA VAL A 71 4.30 10.14 -4.38
C VAL A 71 4.41 11.31 -5.37
N ILE A 72 3.44 11.44 -6.25
CA ILE A 72 3.37 12.49 -7.27
C ILE A 72 2.08 13.29 -7.04
N VAL A 73 2.20 14.60 -6.84
CA VAL A 73 1.06 15.52 -6.70
C VAL A 73 1.21 16.66 -7.70
N ILE A 74 0.24 16.82 -8.59
CA ILE A 74 0.24 17.85 -9.63
C ILE A 74 -0.91 18.82 -9.39
N ASN A 75 -0.62 20.12 -9.37
CA ASN A 75 -1.57 21.20 -9.10
C ASN A 75 -2.34 20.98 -7.79
N GLY A 76 -1.60 20.70 -6.72
CA GLY A 76 -2.15 20.40 -5.40
C GLY A 76 -1.06 20.34 -4.33
N ASN A 77 -1.48 20.34 -3.06
CA ASN A 77 -0.56 20.31 -1.92
C ASN A 77 -0.44 18.90 -1.34
N LEU A 78 0.76 18.57 -0.85
CA LEU A 78 1.05 17.31 -0.18
C LEU A 78 1.27 17.53 1.32
N ASN A 79 0.51 16.84 2.15
CA ASN A 79 0.69 16.79 3.60
C ASN A 79 1.22 15.42 4.03
N ILE A 80 2.47 15.37 4.46
CA ILE A 80 3.15 14.17 4.94
C ILE A 80 3.05 14.15 6.47
N ARG A 81 2.25 13.25 7.02
CA ARG A 81 2.01 13.12 8.46
C ARG A 81 3.18 12.43 9.15
N LYS A 82 3.32 12.65 10.46
CA LYS A 82 4.39 12.07 11.29
C LYS A 82 4.54 10.55 11.23
N SER A 83 3.47 9.85 10.86
CA SER A 83 3.46 8.38 10.77
C SER A 83 3.82 7.84 9.39
N ALA A 84 4.01 8.71 8.40
CA ALA A 84 4.30 8.31 7.04
C ALA A 84 5.71 7.71 6.92
N ASP A 85 5.80 6.62 6.15
CA ASP A 85 7.07 6.00 5.74
C ASP A 85 7.06 5.89 4.20
N ILE A 86 7.69 6.86 3.55
CA ILE A 86 7.81 6.96 2.10
C ILE A 86 9.23 6.52 1.73
N ARG A 87 9.34 5.37 1.06
CA ARG A 87 10.64 4.78 0.72
C ARG A 87 11.20 5.23 -0.62
N GLY A 88 10.39 5.86 -1.45
CA GLY A 88 10.84 6.36 -2.73
C GLY A 88 10.65 7.87 -2.86
N SER A 89 10.70 8.36 -4.10
CA SER A 89 10.77 9.78 -4.40
C SER A 89 9.43 10.51 -4.24
N VAL A 90 9.48 11.77 -3.82
CA VAL A 90 8.33 12.66 -3.68
C VAL A 90 8.45 13.80 -4.67
N PHE A 91 7.43 13.97 -5.50
CA PHE A 91 7.35 15.03 -6.50
C PHE A 91 6.06 15.84 -6.34
N VAL A 92 6.18 17.16 -6.14
CA VAL A 92 5.04 18.06 -6.08
C VAL A 92 5.22 19.20 -7.07
N LEU A 93 4.26 19.35 -7.99
CA LEU A 93 4.28 20.35 -9.04
C LEU A 93 3.11 21.33 -8.86
N GLY A 94 3.39 22.62 -8.85
CA GLY A 94 2.40 23.70 -8.73
C GLY A 94 1.74 23.79 -7.36
N GLY A 95 2.36 23.25 -6.31
CA GLY A 95 1.84 23.27 -4.95
C GLY A 95 2.95 23.25 -3.91
N ASN A 96 2.59 22.94 -2.66
CA ASN A 96 3.51 22.95 -1.54
C ASN A 96 3.54 21.60 -0.82
N ILE A 97 4.69 21.32 -0.20
CA ILE A 97 4.89 20.15 0.67
C ILE A 97 4.91 20.61 2.12
N LYS A 98 4.11 19.96 2.97
CA LYS A 98 4.17 20.09 4.42
C LYS A 98 4.54 18.74 5.03
N GLN A 99 5.76 18.62 5.52
CA GLN A 99 6.22 17.43 6.23
C GLN A 99 6.19 17.66 7.74
N GLN A 100 5.49 16.79 8.46
CA GLN A 100 5.48 16.80 9.92
C GLN A 100 6.77 16.18 10.48
N PRO A 101 7.31 16.70 11.59
CA PRO A 101 8.43 16.07 12.28
C PRO A 101 8.15 14.60 12.59
N GLY A 102 9.12 13.73 12.30
CA GLY A 102 9.03 12.27 12.49
C GLY A 102 8.55 11.49 11.26
N ALA A 103 8.07 12.15 10.20
CA ALA A 103 7.82 11.49 8.92
C ALA A 103 9.14 11.03 8.29
N ARG A 104 9.18 9.82 7.73
CA ARG A 104 10.34 9.27 7.05
C ARG A 104 10.15 9.36 5.53
N VAL A 105 11.03 10.10 4.86
CA VAL A 105 11.18 10.10 3.40
C VAL A 105 12.61 9.68 3.12
N THR A 106 12.80 8.62 2.35
CA THR A 106 14.11 7.94 2.23
C THR A 106 14.90 8.40 1.00
N GLU A 107 14.20 8.94 0.00
CA GLU A 107 14.80 9.46 -1.23
C GLU A 107 14.52 10.97 -1.38
N HIS A 108 14.63 11.47 -2.60
CA HIS A 108 14.51 12.88 -2.92
C HIS A 108 13.09 13.43 -2.76
N VAL A 109 13.03 14.68 -2.30
CA VAL A 109 11.81 15.48 -2.24
C VAL A 109 12.00 16.68 -3.15
N LEU A 110 11.28 16.68 -4.26
CA LEU A 110 11.31 17.74 -5.25
C LEU A 110 9.96 18.47 -5.27
N SER A 111 9.97 19.74 -4.89
CA SER A 111 8.82 20.63 -5.02
C SER A 111 9.14 21.72 -6.04
N ILE A 112 8.27 21.88 -7.04
CA ILE A 112 8.32 22.97 -8.02
C ILE A 112 7.07 23.82 -7.82
N ASN A 113 7.24 25.02 -7.29
CA ASN A 113 6.16 25.99 -7.17
C ASN A 113 6.18 26.96 -8.36
N MET A 114 5.02 27.21 -8.97
CA MET A 114 4.85 28.18 -10.04
C MET A 114 4.18 29.43 -9.47
N ASN A 115 4.92 30.21 -8.68
CA ASN A 115 4.45 31.54 -8.28
C ASN A 115 4.96 32.57 -9.30
N ARG A 116 4.06 33.44 -9.77
CA ARG A 116 4.25 34.37 -10.91
C ARG A 116 5.71 34.77 -11.17
N GLY A 117 6.35 34.10 -12.15
CA GLY A 117 7.64 34.50 -12.74
C GLY A 117 8.87 33.69 -12.33
N ASN A 118 8.86 32.92 -11.24
CA ASN A 118 10.03 32.16 -10.78
C ASN A 118 9.68 30.69 -10.47
N CYS A 119 10.54 29.78 -10.92
CA CYS A 119 10.48 28.35 -10.58
C CYS A 119 11.35 28.10 -9.35
N ASP A 120 10.73 28.00 -8.18
CA ASP A 120 11.45 27.64 -6.96
C ASP A 120 11.55 26.12 -6.85
N VAL A 121 12.77 25.60 -6.98
CA VAL A 121 13.11 24.18 -6.78
C VAL A 121 13.58 24.02 -5.34
N THR A 122 12.79 23.36 -4.51
CA THR A 122 13.22 22.97 -3.16
C THR A 122 13.62 21.51 -3.20
N ASP A 123 14.93 21.25 -3.02
CA ASP A 123 15.49 19.91 -2.90
C ASP A 123 15.87 19.68 -1.43
N SER A 124 15.28 18.67 -0.80
CA SER A 124 15.63 18.29 0.58
C SER A 124 16.52 17.06 0.55
N LEU A 125 17.82 17.26 0.78
CA LEU A 125 18.82 16.19 0.95
C LEU A 125 18.68 15.52 2.32
#